data_AF-A0A6P0Z546-F1
#
_entry.id   AF-A0A6P0Z546-F1
#
_cell.length_a   1.000
_cell.length_b   1.000
_cell.length_c   1.000
_cell.angle_alpha   90.00
_cell.angle_beta   90.00
_cell.angle_gamma   90.00
#
_symmetry.space_group_name_H-M   'P 1'
#
loop_
_entity.id
_entity.type
_entity.pdbx_description
1 polymer ?
#
loop_
_entity_poly.entity_id
_entity_poly.type
_entity_poly.pdbx_seq_one_letter_code
_entity_poly.pdbx_strand_id
1 'polypeptide(L)'
;MKKLINISFHAIFWLWNLTFLAIVYAGMLPLIGFVLILATLDGEIPVEFSLTFLALIAVPTVCTVIGARRLRKQPTELMRLFYGVEAPLFLLCLLRLFLLRELTPASNLILGTVLLSILAFSVELLRGYDERQQTIAWLQMVAHSLMLVIGIYVGLLLLFYALPAAATWIVAFLRFEWLGHLWYMAADGMSSGLWLTHLYLFCLLILSYFLFFVLSATWFGITLTCGGPSRRETG
;
A
#
# COMPACT_ATOMS: atom_id res chain seq x y z
N MET A 1 -6.37 16.91 -20.70
CA MET A 1 -5.39 16.12 -19.91
C MET A 1 -5.65 16.14 -18.40
N LYS A 2 -5.70 17.31 -17.72
CA LYS A 2 -5.96 17.38 -16.26
C LYS A 2 -7.21 16.62 -15.77
N LYS A 3 -8.31 16.68 -16.53
CA LYS A 3 -9.55 15.97 -16.19
C LYS A 3 -9.41 14.44 -16.22
N LEU A 4 -8.67 13.90 -17.20
CA LEU A 4 -8.38 12.46 -17.28
C LEU A 4 -7.51 12.00 -16.11
N ILE A 5 -6.47 12.76 -15.77
CA ILE A 5 -5.58 12.46 -14.63
C ILE A 5 -6.38 12.44 -13.31
N ASN A 6 -7.24 13.42 -13.09
CA ASN A 6 -8.07 13.49 -11.89
C ASN A 6 -9.06 12.32 -11.79
N ILE A 7 -9.66 11.91 -12.93
CA ILE A 7 -10.55 10.75 -12.98
C ILE A 7 -9.75 9.47 -12.67
N SER A 8 -8.57 9.30 -13.25
CA SER A 8 -7.71 8.15 -12.99
C SER A 8 -7.33 8.06 -11.51
N PHE A 9 -6.91 9.15 -10.88
CA PHE A 9 -6.58 9.17 -9.44
C PHE A 9 -7.77 8.81 -8.56
N HIS A 10 -8.97 9.29 -8.90
CA HIS A 10 -10.18 8.91 -8.18
C HIS A 10 -10.50 7.42 -8.35
N ALA A 11 -10.43 6.92 -9.59
CA ALA A 11 -10.69 5.53 -9.91
C ALA A 11 -9.73 4.59 -9.18
N ILE A 12 -8.42 4.91 -9.18
CA ILE A 12 -7.40 4.11 -8.50
C ILE A 12 -7.68 4.05 -7.00
N PHE A 13 -7.88 5.19 -6.35
CA PHE A 13 -8.14 5.25 -4.91
C PHE A 13 -9.33 4.37 -4.52
N TRP A 14 -10.47 4.56 -5.20
CA TRP A 14 -11.70 3.85 -4.84
C TRP A 14 -11.66 2.39 -5.23
N LEU A 15 -11.15 2.06 -6.42
CA LEU A 15 -11.03 0.69 -6.88
C LEU A 15 -10.15 -0.09 -5.92
N TRP A 16 -8.99 0.49 -5.58
CA TRP A 16 -8.01 -0.17 -4.74
C TRP A 16 -8.49 -0.33 -3.30
N ASN A 17 -9.11 0.70 -2.70
CA ASN A 17 -9.66 0.60 -1.36
C ASN A 17 -10.83 -0.38 -1.30
N LEU A 18 -11.67 -0.44 -2.35
CA LEU A 18 -12.73 -1.43 -2.46
C LEU A 18 -12.15 -2.85 -2.58
N THR A 19 -11.09 -3.04 -3.37
CA THR A 19 -10.37 -4.32 -3.46
C THR A 19 -9.76 -4.72 -2.12
N PHE A 20 -9.11 -3.79 -1.41
CA PHE A 20 -8.58 -4.05 -0.07
C PHE A 20 -9.67 -4.43 0.92
N LEU A 21 -10.77 -3.68 0.96
CA LEU A 21 -11.90 -4.00 1.82
C LEU A 21 -12.48 -5.38 1.48
N ALA A 22 -12.61 -5.71 0.20
CA ALA A 22 -13.09 -7.03 -0.23
C ALA A 22 -12.13 -8.14 0.22
N ILE A 23 -10.81 -8.00 -0.01
CA ILE A 23 -9.81 -8.99 0.40
C ILE A 23 -9.79 -9.15 1.92
N VAL A 24 -9.84 -8.05 2.66
CA VAL A 24 -9.74 -8.05 4.11
C VAL A 24 -11.00 -8.62 4.75
N TYR A 25 -12.18 -8.14 4.38
CA TYR A 25 -13.44 -8.57 5.00
C TYR A 25 -13.96 -9.90 4.47
N ALA A 26 -13.84 -10.18 3.17
CA ALA A 26 -14.33 -11.43 2.59
C ALA A 26 -13.27 -12.55 2.59
N GLY A 27 -11.98 -12.20 2.63
CA GLY A 27 -10.86 -13.15 2.61
C GLY A 27 -10.20 -13.32 3.97
N MET A 28 -9.40 -12.33 4.40
CA MET A 28 -8.56 -12.46 5.61
C MET A 28 -9.35 -12.64 6.90
N LEU A 29 -10.42 -11.86 7.12
CA LEU A 29 -11.21 -11.89 8.35
C LEU A 29 -11.83 -13.27 8.63
N PRO A 30 -12.56 -13.90 7.69
CA PRO A 30 -13.15 -15.22 7.94
C PRO A 30 -12.10 -16.33 8.00
N LEU A 31 -11.03 -16.24 7.20
CA LEU A 31 -10.06 -17.33 7.08
C LEU A 31 -9.03 -17.34 8.21
N ILE A 32 -8.52 -16.16 8.59
CA ILE A 32 -7.42 -15.99 9.55
C ILE A 32 -7.91 -15.26 10.80
N GLY A 33 -8.70 -14.22 10.64
CA GLY A 33 -9.11 -13.33 11.73
C GLY A 33 -9.87 -14.03 12.85
N PHE A 34 -10.87 -14.84 12.50
CA PHE A 34 -11.67 -15.56 13.49
C PHE A 34 -10.83 -16.53 14.33
N VAL A 35 -9.97 -17.30 13.68
CA VAL A 35 -9.06 -18.26 14.35
C VAL A 35 -8.06 -17.53 15.24
N LEU A 36 -7.48 -16.42 14.75
CA LEU A 36 -6.50 -15.62 15.50
C LEU A 36 -7.10 -15.01 16.76
N ILE A 37 -8.32 -14.48 16.68
CA ILE A 37 -9.00 -13.86 17.82
C ILE A 37 -9.35 -14.92 18.87
N LEU A 38 -9.88 -16.07 18.46
CA LEU A 38 -10.17 -17.17 19.40
C LEU A 38 -8.89 -17.68 20.08
N ALA A 39 -7.84 -17.95 19.32
CA ALA A 39 -6.56 -18.39 19.86
C ALA A 39 -5.90 -17.32 20.77
N THR A 40 -6.22 -16.04 20.59
CA THR A 40 -5.79 -14.97 21.50
C THR A 40 -6.61 -14.97 22.80
N LEU A 41 -7.92 -15.22 22.72
CA LEU A 41 -8.80 -15.34 23.90
C LEU A 41 -8.44 -16.57 24.75
N ASP A 42 -8.04 -17.65 24.09
CA ASP A 42 -7.57 -18.89 24.75
C ASP A 42 -6.14 -18.76 25.30
N GLY A 43 -5.46 -17.63 25.04
CA GLY A 43 -4.12 -17.33 25.56
C GLY A 43 -2.98 -18.04 24.81
N GLU A 44 -3.26 -18.70 23.68
CA GLU A 44 -2.26 -19.37 22.85
C GLU A 44 -1.40 -18.36 22.06
N ILE A 45 -2.00 -17.22 21.68
CA ILE A 45 -1.34 -16.18 20.88
C ILE A 45 -1.28 -14.86 21.66
N PRO A 46 -0.13 -14.15 21.66
CA PRO A 46 -0.03 -12.82 22.25
C PRO A 46 -1.01 -11.81 21.64
N VAL A 47 -1.62 -10.99 22.50
CA VAL A 47 -2.64 -9.97 22.13
C VAL A 47 -2.13 -8.97 21.07
N GLU A 48 -0.82 -8.75 21.01
CA GLU A 48 -0.18 -7.86 20.04
C GLU A 48 -0.44 -8.26 18.57
N PHE A 49 -0.56 -9.55 18.28
CA PHE A 49 -0.86 -10.03 16.93
C PHE A 49 -2.32 -9.74 16.55
N SER A 50 -3.25 -9.92 17.48
CA SER A 50 -4.66 -9.56 17.27
C SER A 50 -4.84 -8.05 17.09
N LEU A 51 -4.11 -7.23 17.86
CA LEU A 51 -4.14 -5.77 17.69
C LEU A 51 -3.60 -5.32 16.33
N THR A 52 -2.52 -5.93 15.85
CA THR A 52 -1.95 -5.60 14.54
C THR A 52 -2.81 -6.08 13.38
N PHE A 53 -3.49 -7.21 13.53
CA PHE A 53 -4.51 -7.67 12.59
C PHE A 53 -5.72 -6.73 12.56
N LEU A 54 -6.21 -6.29 13.71
CA LEU A 54 -7.27 -5.27 13.79
C LEU A 54 -6.83 -3.96 13.14
N ALA A 55 -5.59 -3.53 13.36
CA ALA A 55 -5.02 -2.35 12.70
C ALA A 55 -4.96 -2.53 11.17
N LEU A 56 -4.59 -3.72 10.67
CA LEU A 56 -4.57 -4.03 9.24
C LEU A 56 -5.96 -3.84 8.58
N ILE A 57 -7.04 -4.12 9.32
CA ILE A 57 -8.42 -3.91 8.88
C ILE A 57 -8.83 -2.44 9.04
N ALA A 58 -8.43 -1.82 10.15
CA ALA A 58 -8.79 -0.45 10.49
C ALA A 58 -8.14 0.58 9.55
N VAL A 59 -6.94 0.34 9.05
CA VAL A 59 -6.21 1.29 8.18
C VAL A 59 -6.97 1.60 6.88
N PRO A 60 -7.28 0.62 6.01
CA PRO A 60 -7.97 0.90 4.75
C PRO A 60 -9.39 1.40 4.98
N THR A 61 -10.07 0.96 6.05
CA THR A 61 -11.42 1.46 6.39
C THR A 61 -11.39 2.93 6.80
N VAL A 62 -10.48 3.31 7.71
CA VAL A 62 -10.33 4.68 8.16
C VAL A 62 -9.88 5.58 7.01
N CYS A 63 -8.91 5.16 6.20
CA CYS A 63 -8.47 5.93 5.02
C CYS A 63 -9.60 6.12 4.00
N THR A 64 -10.43 5.09 3.77
CA THR A 64 -11.61 5.20 2.90
C THR A 64 -12.63 6.19 3.45
N VAL A 65 -12.92 6.15 4.76
CA VAL A 65 -13.86 7.08 5.40
C VAL A 65 -13.34 8.52 5.36
N ILE A 66 -12.05 8.73 5.63
CA ILE A 66 -11.41 10.05 5.56
C ILE A 66 -11.40 10.57 4.11
N GLY A 67 -11.02 9.74 3.15
CA GLY A 67 -11.05 10.05 1.72
C GLY A 67 -12.45 10.44 1.24
N ALA A 68 -13.46 9.68 1.67
CA ALA A 68 -14.86 9.92 1.34
C ALA A 68 -15.38 11.27 1.89
N ARG A 69 -15.07 11.57 3.15
CA ARG A 69 -15.64 12.72 3.87
C ARG A 69 -14.94 14.03 3.55
N ARG A 70 -13.60 14.03 3.47
CA ARG A 70 -12.82 15.28 3.49
C ARG A 70 -12.09 15.56 2.18
N LEU A 71 -11.61 14.53 1.48
CA LEU A 71 -10.69 14.68 0.34
C LEU A 71 -11.32 14.35 -1.03
N ARG A 72 -12.62 14.07 -1.09
CA ARG A 72 -13.33 13.68 -2.33
C ARG A 72 -13.15 14.68 -3.49
N LYS A 73 -13.01 15.97 -3.20
CA LYS A 73 -12.86 17.04 -4.21
C LYS A 73 -11.40 17.27 -4.64
N GLN A 74 -10.42 16.65 -3.98
CA GLN A 74 -8.98 16.90 -4.17
C GLN A 74 -8.24 15.60 -4.49
N PRO A 75 -8.18 15.19 -5.77
CA PRO A 75 -7.62 13.90 -6.17
C PRO A 75 -6.12 13.76 -5.87
N THR A 76 -5.38 14.87 -5.83
CA THR A 76 -3.95 14.88 -5.46
C THR A 76 -3.74 14.52 -4.00
N GLU A 77 -4.52 15.11 -3.09
CA GLU A 77 -4.46 14.82 -1.66
C GLU A 77 -4.98 13.41 -1.34
N LEU A 78 -5.96 12.93 -2.13
CA LEU A 78 -6.43 11.54 -2.06
C LEU A 78 -5.29 10.54 -2.34
N MET A 79 -4.45 10.84 -3.33
CA MET A 79 -3.27 10.02 -3.63
C MET A 79 -2.17 10.15 -2.58
N ARG A 80 -1.98 11.32 -2.00
CA ARG A 80 -1.06 11.49 -0.87
C ARG A 80 -1.50 10.71 0.37
N LEU A 81 -2.81 10.62 0.64
CA LEU A 81 -3.35 9.78 1.72
C LEU A 81 -3.06 8.30 1.45
N PHE A 82 -3.32 7.85 0.23
CA PHE A 82 -3.09 6.47 -0.16
C PHE A 82 -1.61 6.06 -0.08
N TYR A 83 -0.73 6.80 -0.76
CA TYR A 83 0.69 6.45 -0.83
C TYR A 83 1.49 6.83 0.41
N GLY A 84 1.14 7.91 1.10
CA GLY A 84 1.89 8.41 2.24
C GLY A 84 1.43 7.86 3.59
N VAL A 85 0.21 7.35 3.69
CA VAL A 85 -0.37 6.90 4.97
C VAL A 85 -0.88 5.47 4.86
N GLU A 86 -1.82 5.21 3.95
CA GLU A 86 -2.49 3.91 3.85
C GLU A 86 -1.51 2.78 3.52
N ALA A 87 -0.77 2.91 2.42
CA ALA A 87 0.16 1.88 1.96
C ALA A 87 1.31 1.61 2.96
N PRO A 88 1.98 2.63 3.55
CA PRO A 88 2.99 2.40 4.59
C PRO A 88 2.43 1.75 5.85
N LEU A 89 1.27 2.19 6.37
CA LEU A 89 0.66 1.58 7.55
C LEU A 89 0.23 0.13 7.29
N PHE A 90 -0.36 -0.12 6.12
CA PHE A 90 -0.76 -1.46 5.73
C PHE A 90 0.45 -2.38 5.59
N LEU A 91 1.53 -1.91 4.95
CA LEU A 91 2.80 -2.64 4.83
C LEU A 91 3.42 -2.93 6.20
N LEU A 92 3.43 -1.96 7.12
CA LEU A 92 3.93 -2.16 8.49
C LEU A 92 3.15 -3.24 9.24
N CYS A 93 1.82 -3.25 9.09
CA CYS A 93 0.98 -4.28 9.71
C CYS A 93 1.28 -5.67 9.14
N LEU A 94 1.45 -5.79 7.81
CA LEU A 94 1.83 -7.04 7.16
C LEU A 94 3.23 -7.52 7.59
N LEU A 95 4.23 -6.62 7.60
CA LEU A 95 5.57 -6.93 8.06
C LEU A 95 5.56 -7.44 9.50
N ARG A 96 4.76 -6.84 10.37
CA ARG A 96 4.62 -7.29 11.75
C ARG A 96 3.94 -8.66 11.87
N LEU A 97 2.88 -8.91 11.10
CA LEU A 97 2.16 -10.18 11.17
C LEU A 97 2.93 -11.36 10.56
N PHE A 98 3.64 -11.14 9.46
CA PHE A 98 4.26 -12.23 8.69
C PHE A 98 5.76 -12.38 8.91
N LEU A 99 6.50 -11.27 9.07
CA LEU A 99 7.95 -11.26 9.06
C LEU A 99 8.55 -11.10 10.46
N LEU A 100 7.98 -10.21 11.28
CA LEU A 100 8.48 -9.88 12.62
C LEU A 100 7.65 -10.61 13.69
N ARG A 101 7.72 -11.94 13.69
CA ARG A 101 7.06 -12.78 14.71
C ARG A 101 7.70 -12.66 16.09
N GLU A 102 8.98 -12.27 16.16
CA GLU A 102 9.67 -12.01 17.42
C GLU A 102 9.97 -10.52 17.55
N LEU A 103 9.35 -9.87 18.53
CA LEU A 103 9.57 -8.46 18.82
C LEU A 103 10.88 -8.30 19.59
N THR A 104 11.98 -8.15 18.85
CA THR A 104 13.22 -7.66 19.44
C THR A 104 13.03 -6.19 19.85
N PRO A 105 13.68 -5.72 20.93
CA PRO A 105 13.62 -4.31 21.34
C PRO A 105 14.02 -3.34 20.22
N ALA A 106 14.97 -3.76 19.36
CA ALA A 106 15.39 -3.01 18.18
C ALA A 106 14.27 -2.89 17.14
N SER A 107 13.54 -3.97 16.86
CA SER A 107 12.41 -3.97 15.93
C SER A 107 11.29 -3.03 16.39
N ASN A 108 10.96 -3.05 17.69
CA ASN A 108 9.96 -2.15 18.27
C ASN A 108 10.31 -0.68 18.10
N LEU A 109 11.58 -0.32 18.31
CA LEU A 109 12.04 1.06 18.12
C LEU A 109 11.96 1.49 16.65
N ILE A 110 12.34 0.62 15.73
CA ILE A 110 12.22 0.89 14.29
C ILE A 110 10.75 1.07 13.91
N LEU A 111 9.87 0.13 14.27
CA LEU A 111 8.43 0.22 13.98
C LEU A 111 7.80 1.48 14.58
N GLY A 112 8.16 1.83 15.82
CA GLY A 112 7.67 3.03 16.49
C GLY A 112 8.08 4.32 15.79
N THR A 113 9.33 4.42 15.31
CA THR A 113 9.81 5.60 14.58
C THR A 113 9.15 5.74 13.20
N VAL A 114 8.91 4.62 12.49
CA VAL A 114 8.15 4.66 11.23
C VAL A 114 6.71 5.09 11.49
N LEU A 115 6.04 4.50 12.49
CA LEU A 115 4.67 4.86 12.84
C LEU A 115 4.56 6.34 13.19
N LEU A 116 5.49 6.87 13.99
CA LEU A 116 5.52 8.28 14.36
C LEU A 116 5.68 9.18 13.13
N SER A 117 6.53 8.79 12.17
CA SER A 117 6.73 9.53 10.92
C SER A 117 5.47 9.57 10.07
N ILE A 118 4.77 8.43 9.94
CA ILE A 118 3.52 8.35 9.18
C ILE A 118 2.41 9.18 9.86
N LEU A 119 2.33 9.15 11.20
CA LEU A 119 1.37 9.96 11.95
C LEU A 119 1.65 11.45 11.80
N ALA A 120 2.92 11.87 11.85
CA ALA A 120 3.31 13.25 11.60
C ALA A 120 2.91 13.71 10.19
N PHE A 121 3.21 12.90 9.17
CA PHE A 121 2.79 13.15 7.78
C PHE A 121 1.26 13.18 7.62
N SER A 122 0.53 12.28 8.29
CA SER A 122 -0.93 12.27 8.32
C SER A 122 -1.52 13.57 8.85
N VAL A 123 -0.97 14.08 9.96
CA VAL A 123 -1.46 15.33 10.57
C VAL A 123 -1.20 16.51 9.65
N GLU A 124 -0.04 16.56 9.01
CA GLU A 124 0.32 17.57 8.02
C GLU A 124 -0.62 17.53 6.81
N LEU A 125 -0.89 16.33 6.28
CA LEU A 125 -1.82 16.13 5.16
C LEU A 125 -3.23 16.63 5.50
N LEU A 126 -3.69 16.38 6.73
CA LEU A 126 -5.04 16.76 7.17
C LEU A 126 -5.17 18.23 7.58
N ARG A 127 -4.11 18.89 8.05
CA ARG A 127 -4.13 20.32 8.40
C ARG A 127 -3.77 21.23 7.22
N GLY A 128 -3.06 20.69 6.24
CA GLY A 128 -2.50 21.45 5.14
C GLY A 128 -1.26 22.23 5.58
N TYR A 129 -0.43 22.59 4.60
CA TYR A 129 0.78 23.38 4.83
C TYR A 129 0.38 24.76 5.37
N ASP A 130 0.79 25.07 6.60
CA ASP A 130 0.50 26.35 7.26
C ASP A 130 1.83 27.07 7.52
N GLU A 131 2.27 27.87 6.54
CA GLU A 131 3.52 28.65 6.60
C GLU A 131 3.55 29.66 7.76
N ARG A 132 2.40 29.90 8.39
CA ARG A 132 2.23 30.98 9.37
C ARG A 132 2.78 30.65 10.76
N GLN A 133 3.01 29.37 11.08
CA GLN A 133 3.55 28.96 12.39
C GLN A 133 4.92 28.29 12.24
N GLN A 134 5.96 29.02 12.64
CA GLN A 134 7.37 28.62 12.53
C GLN A 134 7.68 27.29 13.24
N THR A 135 6.98 26.98 14.34
CA THR A 135 7.12 25.70 15.06
C THR A 135 6.61 24.51 14.26
N ILE A 136 5.50 24.68 13.52
CA ILE A 136 4.92 23.63 12.67
C ILE A 136 5.84 23.39 11.47
N ALA A 137 6.38 24.44 10.86
CA ALA A 137 7.32 24.33 9.75
C ALA A 137 8.60 23.59 10.13
N TRP A 138 9.12 23.81 11.34
CA TRP A 138 10.32 23.11 11.83
C TRP A 138 10.04 21.63 12.11
N LEU A 139 8.90 21.34 12.75
CA LEU A 139 8.45 19.96 12.99
C LEU A 139 8.26 19.19 11.68
N GLN A 140 7.73 19.87 10.67
CA GLN A 140 7.51 19.34 9.33
C GLN A 140 8.82 19.01 8.61
N MET A 141 9.82 19.89 8.66
CA MET A 141 11.16 19.63 8.11
C MET A 141 11.83 18.41 8.76
N VAL A 142 11.69 18.27 10.08
CA VAL A 142 12.19 17.09 10.81
C VAL A 142 11.43 15.82 10.40
N ALA A 143 10.11 15.89 10.29
CA ALA A 143 9.29 14.74 9.88
C ALA A 143 9.64 14.26 8.46
N HIS A 144 9.83 15.18 7.49
CA HIS A 144 10.24 14.81 6.13
C HIS A 144 11.65 14.24 6.07
N SER A 145 12.58 14.78 6.86
CA SER A 145 13.95 14.25 6.97
C SER A 145 13.94 12.84 7.57
N LEU A 146 13.16 12.62 8.62
CA LEU A 146 13.01 11.32 9.27
C LEU A 146 12.36 10.31 8.31
N MET A 147 11.32 10.72 7.58
CA MET A 147 10.67 9.91 6.56
C MET A 147 11.66 9.50 5.46
N LEU A 148 12.54 10.40 5.03
CA LEU A 148 13.58 10.10 4.03
C LEU A 148 14.61 9.09 4.55
N VAL A 149 15.09 9.26 5.77
CA VAL A 149 16.05 8.32 6.40
C VAL A 149 15.42 6.93 6.54
N ILE A 150 14.18 6.87 7.03
CA ILE A 150 13.45 5.60 7.17
C ILE A 150 13.17 4.99 5.79
N GLY A 151 12.80 5.79 4.80
CA GLY A 151 12.59 5.33 3.43
C GLY A 151 13.84 4.72 2.82
N ILE A 152 15.01 5.33 3.03
CA ILE A 152 16.30 4.78 2.60
C ILE A 152 16.60 3.46 3.34
N TYR A 153 16.39 3.42 4.65
CA TYR A 153 16.63 2.22 5.46
C TYR A 153 15.75 1.05 5.01
N VAL A 154 14.43 1.27 4.89
CA VAL A 154 13.49 0.26 4.40
C VAL A 154 13.80 -0.12 2.96
N GLY A 155 14.14 0.84 2.11
CA GLY A 155 14.53 0.59 0.71
C GLY A 155 15.76 -0.31 0.59
N LEU A 156 16.78 -0.08 1.41
CA LEU A 156 17.98 -0.92 1.48
C LEU A 156 17.66 -2.35 1.97
N LEU A 157 16.84 -2.48 3.02
CA LEU A 157 16.36 -3.78 3.47
C LEU A 157 15.59 -4.49 2.36
N LEU A 158 14.69 -3.79 1.67
CA LEU A 158 13.90 -4.34 0.58
C LEU A 158 14.80 -4.80 -0.56
N LEU A 159 15.86 -4.07 -0.88
CA LEU A 159 16.81 -4.39 -1.94
C LEU A 159 17.48 -5.75 -1.71
N PHE A 160 17.77 -6.09 -0.45
CA PHE A 160 18.33 -7.38 -0.07
C PHE A 160 17.40 -8.56 -0.43
N TYR A 161 16.09 -8.38 -0.39
CA TYR A 161 15.10 -9.40 -0.78
C TYR A 161 14.66 -9.28 -2.25
N ALA A 162 14.55 -8.04 -2.75
CA ALA A 162 14.06 -7.74 -4.09
C ALA A 162 15.08 -8.14 -5.16
N LEU A 163 16.38 -7.96 -4.93
CA LEU A 163 17.42 -8.41 -5.86
C LEU A 163 17.40 -9.93 -6.09
N PRO A 164 17.47 -10.80 -5.06
CA PRO A 164 17.43 -12.24 -5.28
C PRO A 164 16.08 -12.68 -5.85
N ALA A 165 14.98 -12.09 -5.39
CA ALA A 165 13.67 -12.36 -5.99
C ALA A 165 13.67 -12.00 -7.49
N ALA A 166 14.10 -10.80 -7.87
CA ALA A 166 14.17 -10.37 -9.26
C ALA A 166 15.07 -11.30 -10.09
N ALA A 167 16.24 -11.69 -9.56
CA ALA A 167 17.12 -12.64 -10.23
C ALA A 167 16.42 -13.99 -10.47
N THR A 168 15.74 -14.55 -9.46
CA THR A 168 14.99 -15.81 -9.60
C THR A 168 13.85 -15.69 -10.61
N TRP A 169 13.13 -14.56 -10.62
CA TRP A 169 12.06 -14.28 -11.58
C TRP A 169 12.58 -14.14 -13.01
N ILE A 170 13.69 -13.43 -13.22
CA ILE A 170 14.33 -13.31 -14.53
C ILE A 170 14.77 -14.68 -15.04
N VAL A 171 15.40 -15.49 -14.19
CA VAL A 171 15.80 -16.86 -14.55
C VAL A 171 14.57 -17.71 -14.87
N ALA A 172 13.53 -17.69 -14.04
CA ALA A 172 12.30 -18.44 -14.27
C ALA A 172 11.61 -18.03 -15.58
N PHE A 173 11.59 -16.72 -15.88
CA PHE A 173 11.05 -16.19 -17.13
C PHE A 173 11.86 -16.68 -18.35
N LEU A 174 13.20 -16.65 -18.27
CA LEU A 174 14.09 -17.09 -19.34
C LEU A 174 14.15 -18.61 -19.51
N ARG A 175 13.71 -19.41 -18.53
CA ARG A 175 13.62 -20.87 -18.66
C ARG A 175 12.44 -21.33 -19.51
N PHE A 176 11.50 -20.42 -19.85
CA PHE A 176 10.32 -20.70 -20.69
C PHE A 176 9.44 -21.88 -20.23
N GLU A 177 9.64 -22.41 -19.02
CA GLU A 177 8.79 -23.49 -18.45
C GLU A 177 7.31 -23.05 -18.35
N TRP A 178 7.10 -21.75 -18.12
CA TRP A 178 5.78 -21.12 -18.13
C TRP A 178 5.06 -21.23 -19.49
N LEU A 179 5.81 -21.22 -20.60
CA LEU A 179 5.24 -21.37 -21.95
C LEU A 179 4.73 -22.80 -22.16
N GLY A 180 5.43 -23.79 -21.62
CA GLY A 180 4.98 -25.18 -21.56
C GLY A 180 3.68 -25.30 -20.76
N HIS A 181 3.61 -24.73 -19.56
CA HIS A 181 2.39 -24.73 -18.75
C HIS A 181 1.22 -24.02 -19.44
N LEU A 182 1.45 -22.87 -20.08
CA LEU A 182 0.41 -22.19 -20.86
C LEU A 182 -0.04 -23.02 -22.06
N TRP A 183 0.88 -23.71 -22.74
CA TRP A 183 0.55 -24.60 -23.85
C TRP A 183 -0.29 -25.79 -23.39
N TYR A 184 0.08 -26.44 -22.28
CA TYR A 184 -0.72 -27.52 -21.69
C TYR A 184 -2.10 -27.03 -21.23
N MET A 185 -2.18 -25.86 -20.56
CA MET A 185 -3.46 -25.27 -20.17
C MET A 185 -4.33 -24.89 -21.38
N ALA A 186 -3.73 -24.47 -22.50
CA ALA A 186 -4.45 -24.17 -23.73
C ALA A 186 -4.89 -25.44 -24.48
N ALA A 187 -4.05 -26.48 -24.49
CA ALA A 187 -4.34 -27.74 -25.16
C ALA A 187 -5.41 -28.56 -24.42
N ASP A 188 -5.32 -28.68 -23.09
CA ASP A 188 -6.28 -29.44 -22.27
C ASP A 188 -7.52 -28.63 -21.86
N GLY A 189 -7.36 -27.31 -21.64
CA GLY A 189 -8.41 -26.41 -21.17
C GLY A 189 -9.49 -26.07 -22.19
N MET A 190 -9.31 -26.45 -23.46
CA MET A 190 -10.26 -26.20 -24.54
C MET A 190 -11.60 -26.95 -24.34
N SER A 191 -11.62 -27.95 -23.45
CA SER A 191 -12.81 -28.76 -23.14
C SER A 191 -13.71 -28.20 -22.01
N SER A 192 -13.20 -27.33 -21.13
CA SER A 192 -13.88 -27.01 -19.85
C SER A 192 -14.37 -25.57 -19.70
N GLY A 193 -14.10 -24.66 -20.65
CA GLY A 193 -14.54 -23.25 -20.58
C GLY A 193 -13.88 -22.41 -19.46
N LEU A 194 -13.23 -23.07 -18.48
CA LEU A 194 -12.49 -22.46 -17.39
C LEU A 194 -11.17 -21.81 -17.85
N TRP A 195 -10.69 -22.11 -19.05
CA TRP A 195 -9.51 -21.46 -19.61
C TRP A 195 -9.71 -19.95 -19.81
N LEU A 196 -10.92 -19.53 -20.20
CA LEU A 196 -11.28 -18.12 -20.37
C LEU A 196 -11.25 -17.35 -19.05
N THR A 197 -11.68 -17.98 -17.94
CA THR A 197 -11.68 -17.32 -16.63
C THR A 197 -10.27 -17.14 -16.08
N HIS A 198 -9.39 -18.14 -16.25
CA HIS A 198 -8.00 -18.05 -15.82
C HIS A 198 -7.18 -17.06 -16.68
N LEU A 199 -7.39 -17.06 -18.00
CA LEU A 199 -6.78 -16.08 -18.90
C LEU A 199 -7.24 -14.65 -18.58
N TYR A 200 -8.55 -14.48 -18.33
CA TYR A 200 -9.12 -13.17 -17.94
C TYR A 200 -8.54 -12.66 -16.62
N LEU A 201 -8.46 -13.50 -15.60
CA LEU A 201 -7.85 -13.15 -14.31
C LEU A 201 -6.36 -12.80 -14.46
N PHE A 202 -5.62 -13.54 -15.28
CA PHE A 202 -4.20 -13.27 -15.56
C PHE A 202 -4.00 -11.95 -16.30
N CYS A 203 -4.82 -11.66 -17.33
CA CYS A 203 -4.79 -10.39 -18.05
C CYS A 203 -5.17 -9.21 -17.15
N LEU A 204 -6.18 -9.36 -16.29
CA LEU A 204 -6.55 -8.35 -15.31
C LEU A 204 -5.43 -8.09 -14.30
N LEU A 205 -4.73 -9.15 -13.87
CA LEU A 205 -3.58 -9.01 -12.97
C LEU A 205 -2.45 -8.22 -13.64
N ILE A 206 -2.08 -8.56 -14.87
CA ILE A 206 -1.06 -7.83 -15.64
C ILE A 206 -1.48 -6.39 -15.86
N LEU A 207 -2.73 -6.15 -16.24
CA LEU A 207 -3.25 -4.80 -16.47
C LEU A 207 -3.23 -3.97 -15.17
N SER A 208 -3.58 -4.59 -14.04
CA SER A 208 -3.49 -3.99 -12.70
C SER A 208 -2.05 -3.61 -12.34
N TYR A 209 -1.10 -4.52 -12.51
CA TYR A 209 0.32 -4.27 -12.26
C TYR A 209 0.88 -3.18 -13.18
N PHE A 210 0.53 -3.20 -14.45
CA PHE A 210 0.99 -2.23 -15.44
C PHE A 210 0.43 -0.84 -15.17
N LEU A 211 -0.87 -0.74 -14.86
CA LEU A 211 -1.50 0.52 -14.45
C LEU A 211 -0.85 1.05 -13.18
N PHE A 212 -0.62 0.22 -12.17
CA PHE A 212 0.04 0.62 -10.93
C PHE A 212 1.44 1.19 -11.19
N PHE A 213 2.27 0.48 -11.95
CA PHE A 213 3.67 0.86 -12.19
C PHE A 213 3.80 2.10 -13.10
N VAL A 214 3.05 2.15 -14.19
CA VAL A 214 3.08 3.30 -15.11
C VAL A 214 2.52 4.53 -14.42
N LEU A 215 1.45 4.39 -13.64
CA LEU A 215 0.83 5.54 -12.97
C LEU A 215 1.65 6.01 -11.77
N SER A 216 2.29 5.11 -11.01
CA SER A 216 3.25 5.50 -9.96
C SER A 216 4.45 6.24 -10.55
N ALA A 217 4.98 5.79 -11.70
CA ALA A 217 6.06 6.48 -12.39
C ALA A 217 5.62 7.86 -12.91
N THR A 218 4.40 7.98 -13.45
CA THR A 218 3.86 9.29 -13.86
C THR A 218 3.59 10.20 -12.67
N TRP A 219 3.14 9.67 -11.52
CA TRP A 219 2.92 10.45 -10.31
C TRP A 219 4.25 11.00 -9.77
N PHE A 220 5.28 10.15 -9.70
CA PHE A 220 6.63 10.56 -9.31
C PHE A 220 7.21 11.62 -10.27
N GLY A 221 7.00 11.45 -11.58
CA GLY A 221 7.37 12.43 -12.60
C GLY A 221 6.60 13.74 -12.47
N ILE A 222 5.30 13.71 -12.15
CA ILE A 222 4.48 14.91 -11.94
C ILE A 222 4.88 15.63 -10.65
N THR A 223 5.20 14.93 -9.57
CA THR A 223 5.68 15.56 -8.32
C THR A 223 7.05 16.23 -8.50
N LEU A 224 7.93 15.65 -9.33
CA LEU A 224 9.23 16.24 -9.64
C LEU A 224 9.13 17.43 -10.60
N THR A 225 8.12 17.47 -11.47
CA THR A 225 7.96 18.54 -12.47
C THR A 225 7.01 19.66 -12.03
N CYS A 226 6.10 19.41 -11.07
CA CYS A 226 5.09 20.36 -10.61
C CYS A 226 5.25 20.78 -9.14
N GLY A 227 6.44 20.60 -8.54
CA GLY A 227 6.78 21.03 -7.17
C GLY A 227 6.80 22.55 -6.93
N GLY A 228 5.82 23.28 -7.46
CA GLY A 228 5.46 24.62 -7.03
C GLY A 228 4.27 24.56 -6.08
N PRO A 229 4.22 25.39 -5.02
CA PRO A 229 3.17 25.33 -4.01
C PRO A 229 1.81 25.58 -4.68
N SER A 230 0.91 24.60 -4.55
CA SER A 230 -0.48 24.72 -4.95
C SER A 230 -1.12 25.84 -4.10
N ARG A 231 -1.20 27.04 -4.67
CA ARG A 231 -2.09 28.10 -4.21
C ARG A 231 -3.49 27.50 -4.10
N ARG A 232 -4.04 27.49 -2.89
CA ARG A 232 -5.48 27.38 -2.67
C ARG A 232 -6.12 28.55 -3.40
N GLU A 233 -6.70 28.30 -4.56
CA GLU A 233 -7.68 29.22 -5.13
C GLU A 233 -8.90 29.19 -4.22
N THR A 234 -9.04 30.26 -3.45
CA THR A 234 -10.24 30.65 -2.74
C THR A 234 -11.39 30.82 -3.73
N GLY A 235 -12.43 30.02 -3.55
CA GLY A 235 -13.77 30.22 -4.07
C GLY A 235 -14.77 29.76 -3.02
#